data_AF-A0A7X7SUP3-F1
#
_entry.id   AF-A0A7X7SUP3-F1
#
_cell.length_a   1.000
_cell.length_b   1.000
_cell.length_c   1.000
_cell.angle_alpha   90.00
_cell.angle_beta   90.00
_cell.angle_gamma   90.00
#
_symmetry.space_group_name_H-M   'P 1'
#
loop_
_entity.id
_entity.type
_entity.pdbx_description
1 polymer ?
#
loop_
_entity_poly.entity_id
_entity_poly.type
_entity_poly.pdbx_seq_one_letter_code
_entity_poly.pdbx_strand_id
1 'polypeptide(L)'
;FNIVQGSYNITEREVRAIQDMLTEIAELKELLIILSDDFTSHVKTNQTLKKELDTIIERTLIISKKLDENLILIDEIYQDEQEARKHIAFLTDKLNGTKKYIKYAYFDDQQKYLSIIKQLNLKLTELYKMLGAFPIDIVKLNEAVKFLSEEVERTTQEINTFIYKMLLTEFMLVYVNRYYHIPQYQNDLNMAEELFYRRDYIKAYEKVSNILDNINPSEKKLVLEKYQAQFNRLFQ
;
A
#
# COMPACT_ATOMS: atom_id res chain seq x y z
N PHE A 1 -8.20 -15.94 27.14
CA PHE A 1 -8.31 -14.48 27.00
C PHE A 1 -6.98 -13.72 27.03
N ASN A 2 -5.90 -14.24 27.65
CA ASN A 2 -4.57 -13.58 27.61
C ASN A 2 -3.90 -13.48 26.22
N ILE A 3 -4.41 -14.19 25.20
CA ILE A 3 -3.85 -14.16 23.84
C ILE A 3 -4.55 -13.10 22.97
N VAL A 4 -5.79 -12.70 23.32
CA VAL A 4 -6.59 -11.73 22.55
C VAL A 4 -6.40 -10.29 23.09
N GLN A 5 -5.89 -10.14 24.31
CA GLN A 5 -5.63 -8.83 24.94
C GLN A 5 -4.52 -7.99 24.28
N GLY A 6 -3.76 -8.53 23.32
CA GLY A 6 -2.57 -7.86 22.76
C GLY A 6 -2.60 -7.57 21.25
N SER A 7 -3.61 -8.03 20.51
CA SER A 7 -3.57 -7.98 19.03
C SER A 7 -4.01 -6.64 18.44
N TYR A 8 -4.94 -5.95 19.08
CA TYR A 8 -5.52 -4.72 18.55
C TYR A 8 -5.48 -3.63 19.61
N ASN A 9 -5.63 -2.38 19.19
CA ASN A 9 -5.77 -1.25 20.09
C ASN A 9 -7.11 -1.36 20.84
N ILE A 10 -7.22 -2.34 21.75
CA ILE A 10 -8.35 -2.50 22.62
C ILE A 10 -8.29 -1.29 23.53
N THR A 11 -9.04 -0.25 23.17
CA THR A 11 -9.14 0.94 24.01
C THR A 11 -9.61 0.52 25.40
N GLU A 12 -9.24 1.25 26.46
CA GLU A 12 -9.76 0.96 27.81
C GLU A 12 -11.29 0.82 27.83
N ARG A 13 -11.99 1.47 26.88
CA ARG A 13 -13.43 1.31 26.65
C ARG A 13 -13.84 -0.10 26.23
N GLU A 14 -13.11 -0.73 25.32
CA GLU A 14 -13.41 -2.08 24.84
C GLU A 14 -13.05 -3.13 25.90
N VAL A 15 -11.96 -2.92 26.66
CA VAL A 15 -11.64 -3.76 27.84
C VAL A 15 -12.75 -3.68 28.87
N ARG A 16 -13.23 -2.46 29.18
CA ARG A 16 -14.36 -2.26 30.10
C ARG A 16 -15.64 -2.87 29.55
N ALA A 17 -15.94 -2.73 28.26
CA ALA A 17 -17.11 -3.35 27.65
C ALA A 17 -17.09 -4.89 27.74
N ILE A 18 -15.91 -5.52 27.59
CA ILE A 18 -15.75 -6.96 27.78
C ILE A 18 -15.88 -7.35 29.26
N GLN A 19 -15.32 -6.55 30.17
CA GLN A 19 -15.49 -6.76 31.61
C GLN A 19 -16.96 -6.63 32.04
N ASP A 20 -17.66 -5.62 31.52
CA ASP A 20 -19.08 -5.38 31.75
C ASP A 20 -19.91 -6.56 31.23
N MET A 21 -19.58 -7.10 30.04
CA MET A 21 -20.21 -8.34 29.53
C MET A 21 -19.93 -9.56 30.40
N LEU A 22 -18.70 -9.71 30.92
CA LEU A 22 -18.36 -10.83 31.82
C LEU A 22 -19.13 -10.74 33.14
N THR A 23 -19.32 -9.54 33.68
CA THR A 23 -20.21 -9.31 34.84
C THR A 23 -21.66 -9.59 34.50
N GLU A 24 -22.17 -9.14 33.35
CA GLU A 24 -23.55 -9.44 32.89
C GLU A 24 -23.78 -10.96 32.75
N ILE A 25 -22.77 -11.71 32.26
CA ILE A 25 -22.82 -13.18 32.15
C ILE A 25 -22.79 -13.83 33.54
N ALA A 26 -21.99 -13.32 34.47
CA ALA A 26 -21.93 -13.82 35.84
C ALA A 26 -23.27 -13.61 36.57
N GLU A 27 -23.86 -12.42 36.44
CA GLU A 27 -25.18 -12.09 36.98
C GLU A 27 -26.28 -12.97 36.37
N LEU A 28 -26.25 -13.21 35.06
CA LEU A 28 -27.20 -14.12 34.40
C LEU A 28 -27.05 -15.56 34.90
N LYS A 29 -25.82 -16.02 35.12
CA LYS A 29 -25.57 -17.36 35.67
C LYS A 29 -26.12 -17.49 37.08
N GLU A 30 -25.94 -16.49 37.93
CA GLU A 30 -26.50 -16.47 39.29
C GLU A 30 -28.04 -16.45 39.25
N LEU A 31 -28.65 -15.63 38.39
CA LEU A 31 -30.10 -15.60 38.20
C LEU A 31 -30.65 -16.95 37.73
N LEU A 32 -29.92 -17.66 36.88
CA LEU A 32 -30.31 -18.98 36.38
C LEU A 32 -30.21 -20.06 37.46
N ILE A 33 -29.21 -19.97 38.35
CA ILE A 33 -29.09 -20.83 39.53
C ILE A 33 -30.26 -20.58 40.49
N ILE A 34 -30.58 -19.33 40.80
CA ILE A 34 -31.71 -18.96 41.67
C ILE A 34 -33.03 -19.46 41.07
N LEU A 35 -33.23 -19.30 39.75
CA LEU A 35 -34.42 -19.81 39.07
C LEU A 35 -34.52 -21.35 39.14
N SER A 36 -33.39 -22.05 38.99
CA SER A 36 -33.32 -23.51 39.13
C SER A 36 -33.69 -23.95 40.55
N ASP A 37 -33.21 -23.24 41.56
CA ASP A 37 -33.51 -23.52 42.97
C ASP A 37 -34.98 -23.22 43.29
N ASP A 38 -35.53 -22.12 42.77
CA ASP A 38 -36.96 -21.75 42.89
C ASP A 38 -37.89 -22.76 42.20
N PHE A 39 -37.47 -23.32 41.06
CA PHE A 39 -38.19 -24.38 40.37
C PHE A 39 -38.17 -25.69 41.18
N THR A 40 -37.00 -26.08 41.69
CA THR A 40 -36.80 -27.31 42.47
C THR A 40 -37.53 -27.28 43.81
N SER A 41 -37.61 -26.10 44.42
CA SER A 41 -38.31 -25.87 45.69
C SER A 41 -39.82 -25.62 45.56
N HIS A 42 -40.34 -25.49 44.33
CA HIS A 42 -41.76 -25.19 44.02
C HIS A 42 -42.30 -23.92 44.71
N VAL A 43 -41.42 -22.96 45.04
CA VAL A 43 -41.77 -21.77 45.83
C VAL A 43 -42.52 -20.72 45.00
N LYS A 44 -42.32 -20.68 43.67
CA LYS A 44 -42.91 -19.70 42.76
C LYS A 44 -43.98 -20.29 41.84
N THR A 45 -44.93 -19.44 41.42
CA THR A 45 -45.96 -19.82 40.43
C THR A 45 -45.34 -20.00 39.04
N ASN A 46 -45.78 -21.01 38.28
CA ASN A 46 -45.27 -21.29 36.94
C ASN A 46 -45.31 -20.08 35.98
N GLN A 47 -46.26 -19.15 36.16
CA GLN A 47 -46.35 -17.92 35.36
C GLN A 47 -45.24 -16.91 35.67
N THR A 48 -44.80 -16.79 36.93
CA THR A 48 -43.70 -15.87 37.30
C THR A 48 -42.36 -16.44 36.87
N LEU A 49 -42.16 -17.75 37.04
CA LEU A 49 -40.99 -18.47 36.53
C LEU A 49 -40.84 -18.32 35.00
N LYS A 50 -41.95 -18.42 34.26
CA LYS A 50 -41.92 -18.23 32.80
C LYS A 50 -41.47 -16.82 32.41
N LYS A 51 -41.95 -15.77 33.08
CA LYS A 51 -41.53 -14.39 32.81
C LYS A 51 -40.06 -14.14 33.14
N GLU A 52 -39.56 -14.71 34.24
CA GLU A 52 -38.14 -14.62 34.62
C GLU A 52 -37.27 -15.36 33.59
N LEU A 53 -37.70 -16.52 33.12
CA LEU A 53 -37.04 -17.27 32.05
C LEU A 53 -37.02 -16.49 30.73
N ASP A 54 -38.15 -15.91 30.32
CA ASP A 54 -38.25 -15.10 29.10
C ASP A 54 -37.28 -13.89 29.16
N THR A 55 -37.14 -13.27 30.33
CA THR A 55 -36.19 -12.15 30.55
C THR A 55 -34.73 -12.61 30.43
N ILE A 56 -34.39 -13.78 30.97
CA ILE A 56 -33.05 -14.38 30.84
C ILE A 56 -32.74 -14.71 29.38
N ILE A 57 -33.72 -15.23 28.63
CA ILE A 57 -33.58 -15.53 27.21
C ILE A 57 -33.30 -14.25 26.42
N GLU A 58 -34.08 -13.18 26.65
CA GLU A 58 -33.86 -11.89 25.98
C GLU A 58 -32.47 -11.31 26.27
N ARG A 59 -32.03 -11.31 27.53
CA ARG A 59 -30.70 -10.83 27.92
C ARG A 59 -29.58 -11.66 27.30
N THR A 60 -29.72 -12.98 27.27
CA THR A 60 -28.76 -13.89 26.62
C THR A 60 -28.65 -13.60 25.13
N LEU A 61 -29.78 -13.33 24.47
CA LEU A 61 -29.82 -13.02 23.05
C LEU A 61 -29.14 -11.67 22.74
N ILE A 62 -29.32 -10.66 23.59
CA ILE A 62 -28.62 -9.38 23.49
C ILE A 62 -27.10 -9.57 23.62
N ILE A 63 -26.64 -10.35 24.61
CA ILE A 63 -25.21 -10.61 24.81
C ILE A 63 -24.63 -11.39 23.63
N SER A 64 -25.34 -12.42 23.13
CA SER A 64 -24.92 -13.17 21.94
C SER A 64 -24.74 -12.24 20.74
N LYS A 65 -25.70 -11.33 20.51
CA LYS A 65 -25.61 -10.36 19.41
C LYS A 65 -24.41 -9.43 19.55
N LYS A 66 -24.14 -8.91 20.75
CA LYS A 66 -22.96 -8.07 21.02
C LYS A 66 -21.64 -8.84 20.78
N LEU A 67 -21.60 -10.13 21.13
CA LEU A 67 -20.45 -10.99 20.88
C LEU A 67 -20.24 -11.21 19.38
N ASP A 68 -21.31 -11.47 18.63
CA ASP A 68 -21.24 -11.64 17.18
C ASP A 68 -20.75 -10.35 16.49
N GLU A 69 -21.25 -9.18 16.92
CA GLU A 69 -20.79 -7.87 16.43
C GLU A 69 -19.29 -7.64 16.71
N ASN A 70 -18.81 -7.99 17.91
CA ASN A 70 -17.39 -7.89 18.24
C ASN A 70 -16.51 -8.86 17.45
N LEU A 71 -17.00 -10.07 17.16
CA LEU A 71 -16.26 -11.04 16.34
C LEU A 71 -16.10 -10.54 14.90
N ILE A 72 -17.16 -9.97 14.32
CA ILE A 72 -17.10 -9.35 12.99
C ILE A 72 -16.04 -8.24 12.95
N LEU A 73 -16.03 -7.36 13.96
CA LEU A 73 -15.04 -6.28 14.05
C LEU A 73 -13.61 -6.82 14.17
N ILE A 74 -13.37 -7.88 14.94
CA ILE A 74 -12.05 -8.51 15.05
C ILE A 74 -11.60 -9.10 13.70
N ASP A 75 -12.52 -9.74 12.97
CA ASP A 75 -12.26 -10.30 11.65
C ASP A 75 -11.93 -9.19 10.63
N GLU A 76 -12.64 -8.06 10.67
CA GLU A 76 -12.35 -6.88 9.84
C GLU A 76 -10.94 -6.33 10.12
N ILE A 77 -10.58 -6.14 11.39
CA ILE A 77 -9.25 -5.63 11.74
C ILE A 77 -8.15 -6.61 11.31
N TYR A 78 -8.39 -7.92 11.40
CA TYR A 78 -7.44 -8.93 10.91
C TYR A 78 -7.25 -8.87 9.39
N GLN A 79 -8.34 -8.67 8.64
CA GLN A 79 -8.28 -8.49 7.20
C GLN A 79 -7.50 -7.22 6.82
N ASP A 80 -7.77 -6.10 7.50
CA ASP A 80 -7.07 -4.84 7.31
C ASP A 80 -5.56 -4.98 7.55
N GLU A 81 -5.16 -5.71 8.60
CA GLU A 81 -3.75 -5.98 8.88
C GLU A 81 -3.08 -6.78 7.73
N GLN A 82 -3.75 -7.82 7.24
CA GLN A 82 -3.25 -8.61 6.12
C GLN A 82 -3.14 -7.77 4.84
N GLU A 83 -4.12 -6.91 4.58
CA GLU A 83 -4.09 -6.01 3.44
C GLU A 83 -2.92 -5.03 3.58
N ALA A 84 -2.76 -4.36 4.72
CA ALA A 84 -1.64 -3.47 4.99
C ALA A 84 -0.28 -4.17 4.76
N ARG A 85 -0.13 -5.44 5.18
CA ARG A 85 1.08 -6.26 4.91
C ARG A 85 1.36 -6.42 3.43
N LYS A 86 0.33 -6.77 2.64
CA LYS A 86 0.44 -6.93 1.18
C LYS A 86 0.83 -5.60 0.51
N HIS A 87 0.22 -4.50 0.94
CA HIS A 87 0.52 -3.17 0.43
C HIS A 87 1.97 -2.75 0.71
N ILE A 88 2.46 -2.93 1.94
CA ILE A 88 3.86 -2.61 2.28
C ILE A 88 4.84 -3.47 1.47
N ALA A 89 4.55 -4.76 1.28
CA ALA A 89 5.35 -5.64 0.43
C ALA A 89 5.39 -5.15 -1.03
N PHE A 90 4.24 -4.78 -1.60
CA PHE A 90 4.16 -4.21 -2.94
C PHE A 90 4.97 -2.92 -3.09
N LEU A 91 4.89 -2.00 -2.11
CA LEU A 91 5.70 -0.77 -2.10
C LEU A 91 7.21 -1.07 -2.04
N THR A 92 7.60 -2.10 -1.29
CA THR A 92 8.99 -2.57 -1.21
C THR A 92 9.49 -3.02 -2.58
N ASP A 93 8.70 -3.85 -3.28
CA ASP A 93 9.04 -4.36 -4.60
C ASP A 93 9.13 -3.22 -5.63
N LYS A 94 8.21 -2.25 -5.56
CA LYS A 94 8.23 -1.08 -6.44
C LYS A 94 9.47 -0.22 -6.25
N LEU A 95 9.85 0.08 -5.00
CA LEU A 95 11.08 0.81 -4.69
C LEU A 95 12.33 0.05 -5.14
N ASN A 96 12.35 -1.28 -4.97
CA ASN A 96 13.44 -2.13 -5.46
C ASN A 96 13.53 -2.11 -6.99
N GLY A 97 12.38 -2.14 -7.69
CA GLY A 97 12.31 -1.98 -9.15
C GLY A 97 12.89 -0.66 -9.60
N THR A 98 12.43 0.46 -9.05
CA THR A 98 12.98 1.81 -9.36
C THR A 98 14.47 1.92 -9.04
N LYS A 99 14.94 1.30 -7.95
CA LYS A 99 16.38 1.24 -7.65
C LYS A 99 17.19 0.49 -8.71
N LYS A 100 16.65 -0.58 -9.29
CA LYS A 100 17.29 -1.30 -10.41
C LYS A 100 17.36 -0.41 -11.66
N TYR A 101 16.28 0.29 -12.01
CA TYR A 101 16.26 1.23 -13.14
C TYR A 101 17.32 2.33 -12.98
N ILE A 102 17.41 2.94 -11.80
CA ILE A 102 18.43 3.97 -11.50
C ILE A 102 19.85 3.42 -11.68
N LYS A 103 20.12 2.20 -11.21
CA LYS A 103 21.45 1.58 -11.33
C LYS A 103 21.83 1.27 -12.77
N TYR A 104 20.86 0.81 -13.57
CA TYR A 104 21.08 0.48 -14.98
C TYR A 104 21.42 1.73 -15.80
N ALA A 105 20.70 2.82 -15.56
CA ALA A 105 20.80 4.04 -16.34
C ALA A 105 22.11 4.82 -16.15
N TYR A 106 22.88 4.52 -15.08
CA TYR A 106 24.21 5.05 -14.76
C TYR A 106 24.47 6.49 -15.25
N PHE A 107 23.92 7.46 -14.52
CA PHE A 107 24.03 8.90 -14.85
C PHE A 107 24.52 9.70 -13.65
N ASP A 108 25.09 10.89 -13.88
CA ASP A 108 25.79 11.67 -12.85
C ASP A 108 24.93 12.03 -11.62
N ASP A 109 23.64 12.31 -11.83
CA ASP A 109 22.71 12.67 -10.74
C ASP A 109 22.13 11.45 -10.00
N GLN A 110 22.65 10.25 -10.26
CA GLN A 110 22.19 8.99 -9.66
C GLN A 110 22.19 9.04 -8.12
N GLN A 111 23.21 9.67 -7.51
CA GLN A 111 23.31 9.75 -6.04
C GLN A 111 22.15 10.51 -5.41
N LYS A 112 21.65 11.56 -6.08
CA LYS A 112 20.49 12.33 -5.62
C LYS A 112 19.25 11.43 -5.56
N TYR A 113 18.95 10.71 -6.63
CA TYR A 113 17.80 9.82 -6.69
C TYR A 113 17.92 8.60 -5.76
N LEU A 114 19.14 8.05 -5.61
CA LEU A 114 19.39 7.00 -4.62
C LEU A 114 19.17 7.49 -3.19
N SER A 115 19.48 8.75 -2.88
CA SER A 115 19.20 9.33 -1.56
C SER A 115 17.69 9.45 -1.29
N ILE A 116 16.91 9.84 -2.30
CA ILE A 116 15.44 9.93 -2.21
C ILE A 116 14.85 8.54 -1.97
N ILE A 117 15.27 7.53 -2.73
CA ILE A 117 14.85 6.15 -2.53
C ILE A 117 15.27 5.64 -1.15
N LYS A 118 16.45 6.03 -0.64
CA LYS A 118 16.88 5.69 0.72
C LYS A 118 15.96 6.30 1.78
N GLN A 119 15.53 7.55 1.62
CA GLN A 119 14.58 8.20 2.52
C GLN A 119 13.21 7.49 2.50
N LEU A 120 12.70 7.12 1.33
CA LEU A 120 11.46 6.34 1.22
C LEU A 120 11.57 4.96 1.88
N ASN A 121 12.73 4.29 1.75
CA ASN A 121 12.98 3.02 2.45
C ASN A 121 13.03 3.19 3.98
N LEU A 122 13.50 4.33 4.49
CA LEU A 122 13.46 4.60 5.94
C LEU A 122 12.00 4.73 6.42
N LYS A 123 11.17 5.50 5.71
CA LYS A 123 9.72 5.60 6.00
C LYS A 123 9.02 4.24 5.91
N LEU A 124 9.37 3.43 4.92
CA LEU A 124 8.86 2.06 4.79
C LEU A 124 9.26 1.17 5.97
N THR A 125 10.49 1.33 6.47
CA THR A 125 10.96 0.63 7.67
C THR A 125 10.16 1.06 8.91
N GLU A 126 9.75 2.33 8.98
CA GLU A 126 8.86 2.81 10.04
C GLU A 126 7.48 2.16 9.96
N LEU A 127 6.91 1.95 8.76
CA LEU A 127 5.67 1.18 8.61
C LEU A 127 5.82 -0.27 9.10
N TYR A 128 6.93 -0.93 8.77
CA TYR A 128 7.23 -2.27 9.29
C TYR A 128 7.36 -2.27 10.83
N LYS A 129 7.88 -1.20 11.43
CA LYS A 129 7.92 -1.06 12.89
C LYS A 129 6.52 -0.85 13.48
N MET A 130 5.64 -0.08 12.83
CA MET A 130 4.25 0.10 13.26
C MET A 130 3.47 -1.22 13.19
N LEU A 131 3.68 -1.99 12.12
CA LEU A 131 3.11 -3.32 11.95
C LEU A 131 3.65 -4.35 12.95
N GLY A 132 4.90 -4.20 13.38
CA GLY A 132 5.53 -5.04 14.42
C GLY A 132 5.34 -4.53 15.85
N ALA A 133 4.67 -3.38 16.04
CA ALA A 133 4.40 -2.83 17.35
C ALA A 133 3.26 -3.59 18.03
N PHE A 134 3.36 -3.80 19.34
CA PHE A 134 2.29 -4.41 20.14
C PHE A 134 1.81 -3.40 21.19
N PRO A 135 0.52 -3.01 21.18
CA PRO A 135 -0.54 -3.34 20.22
C PRO A 135 -0.42 -2.59 18.88
N ILE A 136 -1.03 -3.12 17.80
CA ILE A 136 -1.07 -2.47 16.49
C ILE A 136 -2.22 -1.45 16.45
N ASP A 137 -1.91 -0.23 16.04
CA ASP A 137 -2.90 0.81 15.72
C ASP A 137 -3.20 0.78 14.21
N ILE A 138 -4.24 0.04 13.82
CA ILE A 138 -4.59 -0.21 12.41
C ILE A 138 -5.09 1.07 11.72
N VAL A 139 -5.79 1.95 12.43
CA VAL A 139 -6.25 3.23 11.86
C VAL A 139 -5.04 4.07 11.46
N LYS A 140 -4.09 4.24 12.39
CA LYS A 140 -2.86 4.97 12.14
C LYS A 140 -1.98 4.29 11.08
N LEU A 141 -1.93 2.96 11.07
CA LEU A 141 -1.21 2.18 10.06
C LEU A 141 -1.79 2.43 8.67
N ASN A 142 -3.11 2.36 8.50
CA ASN A 142 -3.78 2.55 7.22
C ASN A 142 -3.59 3.97 6.68
N GLU A 143 -3.67 4.99 7.53
CA GLU A 143 -3.37 6.37 7.16
C GLU A 143 -1.91 6.53 6.70
N ALA A 144 -0.96 5.97 7.45
CA ALA A 144 0.46 6.05 7.13
C ALA A 144 0.81 5.28 5.85
N VAL A 145 0.20 4.11 5.64
CA VAL A 145 0.33 3.31 4.40
C VAL A 145 -0.21 4.10 3.21
N LYS A 146 -1.37 4.73 3.33
CA LYS A 146 -1.96 5.53 2.25
C LYS A 146 -1.07 6.70 1.86
N PHE A 147 -0.61 7.48 2.83
CA PHE A 147 0.27 8.62 2.58
C PHE A 147 1.58 8.19 1.93
N LEU A 148 2.23 7.14 2.45
CA LEU A 148 3.48 6.66 1.88
C LEU A 148 3.26 6.07 0.49
N SER A 149 2.14 5.40 0.24
CA SER A 149 1.79 4.85 -1.06
C SER A 149 1.71 5.94 -2.12
N GLU A 150 1.00 7.04 -1.85
CA GLU A 150 0.92 8.20 -2.74
C GLU A 150 2.29 8.84 -2.99
N GLU A 151 3.11 8.97 -1.95
CA GLU A 151 4.47 9.52 -2.07
C GLU A 151 5.40 8.63 -2.89
N VAL A 152 5.36 7.32 -2.67
CA VAL A 152 6.12 6.31 -3.42
C VAL A 152 5.66 6.29 -4.88
N GLU A 153 4.36 6.29 -5.15
CA GLU A 153 3.81 6.28 -6.50
C GLU A 153 4.32 7.48 -7.30
N ARG A 154 4.11 8.70 -6.77
CA ARG A 154 4.55 9.93 -7.42
C ARG A 154 6.05 9.92 -7.68
N THR A 155 6.85 9.61 -6.67
CA THR A 155 8.31 9.65 -6.77
C THR A 155 8.85 8.61 -7.73
N THR A 156 8.32 7.38 -7.67
CA THR A 156 8.74 6.30 -8.59
C THR A 156 8.32 6.59 -10.02
N GLN A 157 7.13 7.15 -10.24
CA GLN A 157 6.66 7.55 -11.57
C GLN A 157 7.52 8.68 -12.16
N GLU A 158 7.85 9.70 -11.38
CA GLU A 158 8.74 10.79 -11.81
C GLU A 158 10.13 10.26 -12.20
N ILE A 159 10.74 9.43 -11.34
CA ILE A 159 12.07 8.84 -11.59
C ILE A 159 12.05 7.94 -12.81
N ASN A 160 11.09 7.01 -12.90
CA ASN A 160 11.00 6.06 -14.00
C ASN A 160 10.75 6.80 -15.33
N THR A 161 9.90 7.83 -15.32
CA THR A 161 9.63 8.66 -16.51
C THR A 161 10.89 9.41 -16.95
N PHE A 162 11.63 9.99 -16.01
CA PHE A 162 12.88 10.68 -16.29
C PHE A 162 13.92 9.75 -16.91
N ILE A 163 14.16 8.58 -16.28
CA ILE A 163 15.10 7.57 -16.77
C ILE A 163 14.70 7.05 -18.14
N TYR A 164 13.41 6.73 -18.32
CA TYR A 164 12.88 6.27 -19.60
C TYR A 164 13.14 7.29 -20.71
N LYS A 165 12.85 8.57 -20.47
CA LYS A 165 13.11 9.64 -21.44
C LYS A 165 14.60 9.80 -21.73
N MET A 166 15.46 9.72 -20.72
CA MET A 166 16.91 9.81 -20.89
C MET A 166 17.43 8.70 -21.82
N LEU A 167 17.15 7.44 -21.47
CA LEU A 167 17.59 6.27 -22.24
C LEU A 167 16.99 6.25 -23.66
N LEU A 168 15.73 6.64 -23.79
CA LEU A 168 15.09 6.75 -25.09
C LEU A 168 15.73 7.83 -25.96
N THR A 169 16.07 8.98 -25.37
CA THR A 169 16.73 10.08 -26.09
C THR A 169 18.10 9.65 -26.59
N GLU A 170 18.88 8.96 -25.76
CA GLU A 170 20.17 8.41 -26.15
C GLU A 170 20.01 7.43 -27.33
N PHE A 171 19.06 6.50 -27.24
CA PHE A 171 18.78 5.56 -28.31
C PHE A 171 18.35 6.25 -29.61
N MET A 172 17.47 7.26 -29.52
CA MET A 172 17.03 8.06 -30.66
C MET A 172 18.19 8.86 -31.28
N LEU A 173 19.04 9.49 -30.47
CA LEU A 173 20.22 10.22 -30.96
C LEU A 173 21.18 9.30 -31.72
N VAL A 174 21.49 8.14 -31.15
CA VAL A 174 22.35 7.14 -31.81
C VAL A 174 21.71 6.65 -33.10
N TYR A 175 20.40 6.38 -33.10
CA TYR A 175 19.68 5.93 -34.28
C TYR A 175 19.68 6.99 -35.39
N VAL A 176 19.33 8.23 -35.07
CA VAL A 176 19.28 9.32 -36.05
C VAL A 176 20.65 9.58 -36.64
N ASN A 177 21.69 9.69 -35.81
CA ASN A 177 23.08 9.84 -36.26
C ASN A 177 23.53 8.71 -37.19
N ARG A 178 23.11 7.47 -36.90
CA ARG A 178 23.53 6.30 -37.65
C ARG A 178 22.86 6.19 -39.02
N TYR A 179 21.58 6.53 -39.13
CA TYR A 179 20.78 6.27 -40.32
C TYR A 179 20.46 7.52 -41.15
N TYR A 180 20.57 8.72 -40.57
CA TYR A 180 20.19 9.97 -41.23
C TYR A 180 21.29 11.02 -41.09
N HIS A 181 22.20 11.05 -42.08
CA HIS A 181 23.13 12.15 -42.25
C HIS A 181 22.56 13.14 -43.27
N ILE A 182 21.56 13.93 -42.84
CA ILE A 182 20.91 14.94 -43.69
C ILE A 182 21.42 16.32 -43.27
N PRO A 183 22.14 17.06 -44.13
CA PRO A 183 22.75 18.34 -43.78
C PRO A 183 21.78 19.38 -43.20
N GLN A 184 20.51 19.32 -43.63
CA GLN A 184 19.47 20.25 -43.18
C GLN A 184 19.13 20.11 -41.69
N TYR A 185 19.24 18.91 -41.11
CA TYR A 185 18.89 18.64 -39.71
C TYR A 185 20.12 18.52 -38.79
N GLN A 186 21.33 18.61 -39.34
CA GLN A 186 22.57 18.42 -38.58
C GLN A 186 22.75 19.48 -37.49
N ASN A 187 22.35 20.73 -37.74
CA ASN A 187 22.42 21.79 -36.73
C ASN A 187 21.48 21.51 -35.54
N ASP A 188 20.26 21.05 -35.82
CA ASP A 188 19.28 20.71 -34.77
C ASP A 188 19.71 19.47 -33.99
N LEU A 189 20.34 18.50 -34.65
CA LEU A 189 20.91 17.32 -34.04
C LEU A 189 22.08 17.66 -33.10
N ASN A 190 23.02 18.49 -33.56
CA ASN A 190 24.13 18.97 -32.74
C ASN A 190 23.63 19.74 -31.50
N MET A 191 22.57 20.54 -31.67
CA MET A 191 21.92 21.20 -30.54
C MET A 191 21.25 20.21 -29.57
N ALA A 192 20.65 19.13 -30.09
CA ALA A 192 20.04 18.10 -29.25
C ALA A 192 21.10 17.31 -28.47
N GLU A 193 22.24 17.01 -29.09
CA GLU A 193 23.41 16.43 -28.40
C GLU A 193 23.94 17.37 -27.33
N GLU A 194 24.10 18.66 -27.62
CA GLU A 194 24.55 19.64 -26.63
C GLU A 194 23.59 19.72 -25.43
N LEU A 195 22.28 19.68 -25.66
CA LEU A 195 21.28 19.60 -24.59
C LEU A 195 21.36 18.31 -23.79
N PHE A 196 21.65 17.18 -24.45
CA PHE A 196 21.87 15.89 -23.79
C PHE A 196 23.12 15.92 -22.90
N TYR A 197 24.24 16.48 -23.39
CA TYR A 197 25.46 16.69 -22.60
C TYR A 197 25.24 17.64 -21.42
N ARG A 198 24.37 18.65 -21.58
CA ARG A 198 23.94 19.56 -20.51
C ARG A 198 22.92 18.95 -19.54
N ARG A 199 22.55 17.68 -19.71
CA ARG A 199 21.61 16.92 -18.88
C ARG A 199 20.14 17.38 -18.97
N ASP A 200 19.82 18.17 -19.99
CA ASP A 200 18.46 18.64 -20.27
C ASP A 200 17.72 17.59 -21.14
N TYR A 201 17.61 16.36 -20.64
CA TYR A 201 17.14 15.19 -21.40
C TYR A 201 15.73 15.35 -21.96
N ILE A 202 14.85 16.07 -21.27
CA ILE A 202 13.46 16.30 -21.72
C ILE A 202 13.45 17.18 -22.98
N LYS A 203 14.26 18.25 -23.01
CA LYS A 203 14.35 19.12 -24.18
C LYS A 203 15.11 18.46 -25.32
N ALA A 204 16.14 17.67 -24.99
CA ALA A 204 16.85 16.86 -25.97
C ALA A 204 15.87 15.87 -26.64
N TYR A 205 15.04 15.17 -25.85
CA TYR A 205 13.99 14.29 -26.36
C TYR A 205 13.04 15.00 -27.33
N GLU A 206 12.51 16.16 -26.94
CA GLU A 206 11.58 16.93 -27.78
C GLU A 206 12.21 17.32 -29.12
N LYS A 207 13.46 17.80 -29.10
CA LYS A 207 14.19 18.13 -30.34
C LYS A 207 14.41 16.92 -31.24
N VAL A 208 14.88 15.81 -30.70
CA VAL A 208 15.13 14.60 -31.50
C VAL A 208 13.82 14.00 -32.01
N SER A 209 12.76 14.03 -31.20
CA SER A 209 11.43 13.60 -31.63
C SER A 209 10.93 14.45 -32.80
N ASN A 210 11.08 15.77 -32.74
CA ASN A 210 10.66 16.67 -33.83
C ASN A 210 11.46 16.40 -35.12
N ILE A 211 12.76 16.14 -35.01
CA ILE A 211 13.60 15.76 -36.16
C ILE A 211 13.09 14.45 -36.78
N LEU A 212 12.82 13.43 -35.96
CA LEU A 212 12.28 12.14 -36.43
C LEU A 212 10.90 12.29 -37.08
N ASP A 213 10.02 13.13 -36.51
CA ASP A 213 8.69 13.41 -37.06
C ASP A 213 8.79 14.11 -38.44
N ASN A 214 9.76 15.02 -38.61
CA ASN A 214 10.01 15.72 -39.87
C ASN A 214 10.66 14.84 -40.95
N ILE A 215 11.47 13.86 -40.55
CA ILE A 215 12.09 12.91 -41.48
C ILE A 215 11.07 11.87 -41.93
N ASN A 216 10.44 11.15 -41.00
CA ASN A 216 9.38 10.17 -41.29
C ASN A 216 8.61 9.74 -40.01
N PRO A 217 7.31 10.04 -39.89
CA PRO A 217 6.49 9.64 -38.74
C PRO A 217 6.38 8.11 -38.51
N SER A 218 6.51 7.31 -39.57
CA SER A 218 6.45 5.85 -39.48
C SER A 218 7.71 5.26 -38.83
N GLU A 219 8.85 5.91 -38.99
CA GLU A 219 10.14 5.48 -38.42
C GLU A 219 10.22 5.75 -36.92
N LYS A 220 9.58 6.82 -36.44
CA LYS A 220 9.44 7.07 -34.99
C LYS A 220 8.77 5.89 -34.27
N LYS A 221 7.72 5.31 -34.85
CA LYS A 221 7.06 4.12 -34.31
C LYS A 221 8.02 2.92 -34.28
N LEU A 222 8.78 2.70 -35.35
CA LEU A 222 9.76 1.63 -35.43
C LEU A 222 10.87 1.77 -34.37
N VAL A 223 11.37 2.98 -34.14
CA VAL A 223 12.38 3.27 -33.12
C VAL A 223 11.84 3.02 -31.71
N LEU A 224 10.61 3.45 -31.44
CA LEU A 224 9.92 3.19 -30.18
C LEU A 224 9.73 1.68 -29.94
N GLU A 225 9.29 0.93 -30.96
CA GLU A 225 9.13 -0.54 -30.87
C GLU A 225 10.47 -1.25 -30.63
N LYS A 226 11.53 -0.84 -31.33
CA LYS A 226 12.89 -1.39 -31.12
C LYS A 226 13.42 -1.11 -29.73
N TYR A 227 13.23 0.12 -29.25
CA TYR A 227 13.60 0.49 -27.88
C TYR A 227 12.78 -0.30 -26.86
N GLN A 228 11.47 -0.44 -27.05
CA GLN A 228 10.60 -1.21 -26.16
C GLN A 228 11.05 -2.69 -26.07
N ALA A 229 11.42 -3.29 -27.21
CA ALA A 229 11.94 -4.65 -27.26
C ALA A 229 13.29 -4.79 -26.55
N GLN A 230 14.18 -3.82 -26.70
CA GLN A 230 15.47 -3.79 -26.00
C GLN A 230 15.28 -3.57 -24.49
N PHE A 231 14.41 -2.64 -24.10
CA PHE A 231 14.07 -2.34 -22.71
C PHE A 231 13.47 -3.57 -22.01
N ASN A 232 12.51 -4.25 -22.65
CA ASN A 232 11.91 -5.46 -22.08
C ASN A 232 12.92 -6.60 -21.87
N ARG A 233 13.93 -6.73 -22.74
CA ARG A 233 15.02 -7.72 -22.54
C ARG A 233 15.92 -7.41 -21.36
N LEU A 234 16.06 -6.13 -21.02
CA LEU A 234 16.96 -5.67 -19.95
C LEU A 234 16.31 -5.73 -18.56
N PHE A 235 14.98 -5.74 -18.50
CA PHE A 235 14.21 -5.63 -17.26
C PHE A 235 13.24 -6.79 -17.00
N GLN A 236 13.37 -7.91 -17.75
CA GLN A 236 12.78 -9.21 -17.41
C GLN A 236 13.54 -9.90 -16.28
#